data_AF-A0A0A9X1C5-F1
#
_entry.id   AF-A0A0A9X1C5-F1
#
_cell.length_a   1.000
_cell.length_b   1.000
_cell.length_c   1.000
_cell.angle_alpha   90.00
_cell.angle_beta   90.00
_cell.angle_gamma   90.00
#
_symmetry.space_group_name_H-M   'P 1'
#
loop_
_entity.id
_entity.type
_entity.pdbx_description
1 polymer ?
#
loop_
_entity_poly.entity_id
_entity_poly.type
_entity_poly.pdbx_seq_one_letter_code
_entity_poly.pdbx_strand_id
1 'polypeptide(L)'
;VSERDGTIFRISDIQKLTLEKREVLKGKFKISKLAMEHQEIIGSFSMKRKCSVDETPRQVYFQEIPITEQKFRDLSTLCTKGAIPSHFHEEYFSLPHQSTVPDTLAETDEEDDA
;
A
#
# COMPACT_ATOMS: atom_id res chain seq x y z
N VAL A 1 22.38 -11.23 -35.09
CA VAL A 1 23.00 -11.16 -33.74
C VAL A 1 23.42 -9.71 -33.55
N SER A 2 22.67 -8.92 -32.79
CA SER A 2 23.03 -7.52 -32.50
C SER A 2 23.58 -7.45 -31.09
N GLU A 3 24.91 -7.51 -30.98
CA GLU A 3 25.64 -7.11 -29.79
C GLU A 3 25.29 -5.65 -29.47
N ARG A 4 24.71 -5.42 -28.30
CA ARG A 4 24.69 -4.11 -27.69
C ARG A 4 25.83 -4.13 -26.68
N ASP A 5 26.97 -3.58 -27.06
CA ASP A 5 28.08 -3.31 -26.14
C ASP A 5 27.64 -2.25 -25.13
N GLY A 6 26.92 -2.69 -24.10
CA GLY A 6 26.55 -1.87 -22.97
C GLY A 6 27.72 -1.84 -21.99
N THR A 7 28.38 -0.69 -21.86
CA THR A 7 29.37 -0.48 -20.79
C THR A 7 28.69 -0.61 -19.42
N ILE A 8 29.10 -1.60 -18.63
CA ILE A 8 28.61 -1.82 -17.28
C ILE A 8 29.41 -0.93 -16.32
N PHE A 9 28.71 -0.10 -15.55
CA PHE A 9 29.29 0.74 -14.50
C PHE A 9 28.81 0.29 -13.13
N ARG A 10 29.68 0.34 -12.11
CA ARG A 10 29.25 0.15 -10.72
C ARG A 10 28.69 1.46 -10.17
N ILE A 11 27.71 1.37 -9.27
CA ILE A 11 27.11 2.56 -8.62
C ILE A 11 28.17 3.37 -7.86
N SER A 12 29.20 2.70 -7.34
CA SER A 12 30.37 3.33 -6.71
C SER A 12 31.10 4.32 -7.60
N ASP A 13 30.97 4.19 -8.92
CA ASP A 13 31.74 4.99 -9.89
C ASP A 13 31.04 6.34 -10.18
N ILE A 14 29.84 6.57 -9.62
CA ILE A 14 29.01 7.76 -9.86
C ILE A 14 29.36 8.85 -8.84
N GLN A 15 30.05 9.91 -9.28
CA GLN A 15 30.40 11.05 -8.42
C GLN A 15 29.30 12.13 -8.33
N LYS A 16 28.56 12.37 -9.41
CA LYS A 16 27.49 13.39 -9.46
C LYS A 16 26.35 12.90 -10.34
N LEU A 17 25.11 13.04 -9.86
CA LEU A 17 23.90 12.69 -10.58
C LEU A 17 22.99 13.93 -10.67
N THR A 18 22.49 14.24 -11.86
CA THR A 18 21.54 15.34 -12.08
C THR A 18 20.32 14.76 -12.79
N LEU A 19 19.15 14.93 -12.19
CA LEU A 19 17.87 14.40 -12.69
C LEU A 19 17.00 15.55 -13.14
N GLU A 20 16.58 15.53 -14.41
CA GLU A 20 15.54 16.42 -14.88
C GLU A 20 14.17 15.79 -14.63
N LYS A 21 13.31 16.49 -13.89
CA LYS A 21 11.94 16.04 -13.59
C LYS A 21 11.14 15.99 -14.90
N ARG A 22 10.86 14.78 -15.39
CA ARG A 22 9.81 14.53 -16.39
C ARG A 22 8.75 13.61 -15.80
N GLU A 23 7.52 13.85 -16.22
CA GLU A 23 6.39 13.00 -15.86
C GLU A 23 6.64 11.57 -16.35
N VAL A 24 6.74 10.68 -15.37
CA VAL A 24 6.70 9.21 -15.44
C VAL A 24 7.85 8.48 -16.14
N LEU A 25 8.66 7.79 -15.31
CA LEU A 25 9.46 6.58 -15.58
C LEU A 25 10.69 6.63 -16.50
N LYS A 26 11.05 7.78 -17.09
CA LYS A 26 12.28 7.91 -17.90
C LYS A 26 13.16 9.05 -17.39
N GLY A 27 14.18 8.70 -16.60
CA GLY A 27 15.21 9.64 -16.15
C GLY A 27 16.39 9.69 -17.13
N LYS A 28 16.88 10.89 -17.44
CA LYS A 28 18.20 11.08 -18.05
C LYS A 28 19.18 11.40 -16.93
N PHE A 29 20.37 10.81 -16.99
CA PHE A 29 21.46 11.14 -16.07
C PHE A 29 22.74 11.36 -16.87
N LYS A 30 23.62 12.20 -16.33
CA LYS A 30 24.98 12.41 -16.83
C LYS A 30 25.94 11.82 -15.79
N ILE A 31 26.82 10.91 -16.22
CA ILE A 31 27.97 10.46 -15.42
C ILE A 31 29.20 11.07 -16.07
N SER A 32 30.04 11.74 -15.28
CA SER A 32 31.38 12.17 -15.68
C SER A 32 32.42 11.24 -15.05
N LYS A 33 33.32 10.67 -15.84
CA LYS A 33 34.43 9.83 -15.35
C LYS A 33 35.67 10.68 -15.09
N LEU A 34 36.38 10.42 -13.99
CA LEU A 34 37.63 11.10 -13.63
C LEU A 34 38.84 10.29 -14.12
N ALA A 35 39.25 10.49 -15.38
CA ALA A 35 40.61 10.24 -15.87
C ALA A 35 40.75 10.82 -17.29
N MET A 36 41.29 12.03 -17.37
CA MET A 36 41.86 12.73 -18.53
C MET A 36 41.09 12.85 -19.87
N GLU A 37 39.89 12.28 -20.03
CA GLU A 37 38.99 12.57 -21.15
C GLU A 37 37.55 12.72 -20.66
N HIS A 38 37.00 13.93 -20.78
CA HIS A 38 35.60 14.24 -20.49
C HIS A 38 34.70 13.53 -21.52
N GLN A 39 34.26 12.32 -21.23
CA GLN A 39 33.20 11.67 -22.00
C GLN A 39 31.86 11.80 -21.26
N GLU A 40 30.95 12.60 -21.82
CA GLU A 40 29.57 12.67 -21.35
C GLU A 40 28.80 11.44 -21.84
N ILE A 41 28.37 10.59 -20.91
CA ILE A 41 27.51 9.44 -21.24
C ILE A 41 26.08 9.81 -20.85
N ILE A 42 25.20 9.94 -21.86
CA ILE A 42 23.77 10.14 -21.66
C ILE A 42 23.10 8.76 -21.61
N GLY A 43 22.83 8.29 -20.39
CA GLY A 43 22.07 7.06 -20.17
C GLY A 43 20.58 7.35 -19.96
N SER A 44 19.72 6.46 -20.46
CA SER A 44 18.31 6.42 -20.10
C SER A 44 18.02 5.10 -19.39
N PHE A 45 17.51 5.15 -18.16
CA PHE A 45 17.04 3.96 -17.46
C PHE A 45 15.52 4.00 -17.30
N SER A 46 14.90 2.82 -17.40
CA SER A 46 13.47 2.61 -17.13
C SER A 46 13.35 1.71 -15.92
N MET A 47 13.16 2.30 -14.73
CA MET A 47 12.89 1.53 -13.52
C MET A 47 11.45 1.03 -13.56
N LYS A 48 11.23 -0.26 -13.86
CA LYS A 48 9.95 -0.90 -13.55
C LYS A 48 9.91 -1.07 -12.03
N ARG A 49 9.16 -0.21 -11.33
CA ARG A 49 8.86 -0.41 -9.91
C ARG A 49 8.11 -1.74 -9.79
N LYS A 50 8.74 -2.74 -9.19
CA LYS A 50 8.05 -3.95 -8.75
C LYS A 50 7.30 -3.58 -7.48
N CYS A 51 6.09 -3.05 -7.62
CA CYS A 51 5.17 -3.05 -6.51
C CYS A 51 4.66 -4.48 -6.39
N SER A 52 5.25 -5.29 -5.51
CA SER A 52 4.59 -6.51 -5.03
C SER A 52 3.49 -6.04 -4.08
N VAL A 53 2.39 -5.57 -4.65
CA VAL A 53 1.14 -5.47 -3.91
C VAL A 53 0.65 -6.91 -3.86
N ASP A 54 0.84 -7.58 -2.72
CA ASP A 54 -0.05 -8.69 -2.39
C ASP A 54 -1.44 -8.05 -2.30
N GLU A 55 -2.23 -8.16 -3.37
CA GLU A 55 -3.51 -7.48 -3.55
C GLU A 55 -4.59 -7.93 -2.56
N THR A 56 -4.29 -8.94 -1.74
CA THR A 56 -5.22 -9.47 -0.75
C THR A 56 -4.70 -9.22 0.67
N PRO A 57 -5.47 -8.54 1.53
CA PRO A 57 -5.11 -8.41 2.94
C PRO A 57 -4.97 -9.80 3.56
N ARG A 58 -3.91 -9.98 4.36
CA ARG A 58 -3.67 -11.26 5.06
C ARG A 58 -4.85 -11.53 6.00
N GLN A 59 -5.44 -12.72 5.89
CA GLN A 59 -6.49 -13.17 6.80
C GLN A 59 -5.93 -13.25 8.23
N VAL A 60 -6.49 -12.44 9.12
CA VAL A 60 -6.11 -12.36 10.54
C VAL A 60 -7.09 -13.07 11.48
N TYR A 61 -8.33 -13.28 11.04
CA TYR A 61 -9.36 -13.98 11.82
C TYR A 61 -9.75 -15.30 11.16
N PHE A 62 -9.90 -16.34 11.98
CA PHE A 62 -10.35 -17.67 11.53
C PHE A 62 -11.85 -17.74 11.27
N GLN A 63 -12.63 -16.88 11.92
CA GLN A 63 -14.08 -16.84 11.86
C GLN A 63 -14.57 -15.38 11.89
N GLU A 64 -15.77 -15.17 11.40
CA GLU A 64 -16.45 -13.89 11.48
C GLU A 64 -16.78 -13.53 12.93
N ILE A 65 -16.60 -12.25 13.27
CA ILE A 65 -16.85 -11.76 14.62
C ILE A 65 -18.35 -11.39 14.70
N PRO A 66 -19.14 -12.04 15.56
CA PRO A 66 -20.54 -11.70 15.71
C PRO A 66 -20.71 -10.32 16.34
N ILE A 67 -21.68 -9.56 15.84
CA ILE A 67 -22.07 -8.27 16.43
C ILE A 67 -23.08 -8.47 17.56
N THR A 68 -23.26 -7.44 18.39
CA THR A 68 -24.30 -7.46 19.41
C THR A 68 -25.69 -7.34 18.80
N GLU A 69 -26.69 -7.92 19.47
CA GLU A 69 -28.09 -7.83 19.02
C GLU A 69 -28.58 -6.38 18.89
N GLN A 70 -28.12 -5.50 19.79
CA GLN A 70 -28.45 -4.07 19.71
C GLN A 70 -27.94 -3.43 18.42
N LYS A 71 -26.67 -3.68 18.04
CA LYS A 71 -26.10 -3.17 16.78
C LYS A 71 -26.85 -3.69 15.56
N PHE A 72 -27.26 -4.97 15.57
CA PHE A 72 -28.03 -5.54 14.47
C PHE A 72 -29.40 -4.85 14.30
N ARG A 73 -30.09 -4.55 15.40
CA ARG A 73 -31.37 -3.81 15.37
C ARG A 73 -31.20 -2.38 14.87
N ASP A 74 -30.12 -1.72 15.27
CA ASP A 74 -29.80 -0.36 14.81
C ASP A 74 -29.51 -0.36 13.31
N LEU A 75 -28.70 -1.29 12.81
CA LEU A 75 -28.42 -1.46 11.38
C LEU A 75 -29.71 -1.72 10.58
N SER A 76 -30.58 -2.61 11.07
CA SER A 76 -31.88 -2.89 10.46
C SER A 76 -32.75 -1.63 10.38
N THR A 77 -32.73 -0.80 11.43
CA THR A 77 -33.46 0.46 11.49
C THR A 77 -32.88 1.49 10.51
N LEU A 78 -31.56 1.55 10.37
CA LEU A 78 -30.90 2.43 9.41
C LEU A 78 -31.15 2.02 7.96
N CYS A 79 -31.27 0.72 7.69
CA CYS A 79 -31.66 0.20 6.39
C CYS A 79 -33.11 0.60 6.04
N THR A 80 -34.06 0.41 6.97
CA THR A 80 -35.48 0.77 6.73
C THR A 80 -35.72 2.27 6.62
N LYS A 81 -34.96 3.10 7.34
CA LYS A 81 -35.01 4.56 7.24
C LYS A 81 -34.37 5.12 5.96
N GLY A 82 -33.67 4.29 5.18
CA GLY A 82 -32.94 4.72 3.98
C GLY A 82 -31.70 5.56 4.27
N ALA A 83 -31.20 5.55 5.51
CA ALA A 83 -29.93 6.17 5.87
C ALA A 83 -28.74 5.39 5.28
N ILE A 84 -28.91 4.06 5.19
CA ILE A 84 -27.97 3.15 4.52
C ILE A 84 -28.49 2.85 3.11
N PRO A 85 -27.66 2.97 2.06
CA PRO A 85 -28.02 2.60 0.70
C PRO A 85 -28.43 1.13 0.55
N SER A 86 -29.40 0.85 -0.33
CA SER A 86 -30.00 -0.47 -0.52
C SER A 86 -29.01 -1.59 -0.91
N HIS A 87 -27.91 -1.25 -1.59
CA HIS A 87 -26.92 -2.24 -2.00
C HIS A 87 -26.11 -2.84 -0.84
N PHE A 88 -26.11 -2.18 0.33
CA PHE A 88 -25.48 -2.72 1.54
C PHE A 88 -26.45 -3.45 2.46
N HIS A 89 -27.77 -3.43 2.16
CA HIS A 89 -28.78 -4.03 3.05
C HIS A 89 -28.55 -5.52 3.21
N GLU A 90 -28.28 -6.23 2.11
CA GLU A 90 -28.04 -7.67 2.12
C GLU A 90 -26.86 -8.05 3.04
N GLU A 91 -25.77 -7.29 2.96
CA GLU A 91 -24.59 -7.49 3.80
C GLU A 91 -24.96 -7.35 5.28
N TYR A 92 -25.62 -6.25 5.67
CA TYR A 92 -25.98 -6.02 7.07
C TYR A 92 -27.01 -7.02 7.61
N PHE A 93 -27.95 -7.49 6.79
CA PHE A 93 -28.92 -8.52 7.19
C PHE A 93 -28.29 -9.91 7.33
N SER A 94 -27.15 -10.16 6.68
CA SER A 94 -26.43 -11.44 6.73
C SER A 94 -25.44 -11.56 7.90
N LEU A 95 -25.15 -10.46 8.62
CA LEU A 95 -24.15 -10.44 9.67
C LEU A 95 -24.51 -11.38 10.85
N PRO A 96 -23.55 -12.18 11.35
CA PRO A 96 -23.76 -12.99 12.55
C PRO A 96 -23.95 -12.10 13.77
N HIS A 97 -24.93 -12.41 14.62
CA HIS A 97 -25.21 -11.63 15.82
C HIS A 97 -25.47 -12.51 17.05
N GLN A 98 -25.03 -12.06 18.23
CA GLN A 98 -25.19 -12.76 19.50
C GLN A 98 -25.55 -11.78 20.63
N SER A 99 -26.33 -12.25 21.61
CA SER A 99 -26.78 -11.43 22.75
C SER A 99 -25.70 -11.23 23.82
N THR A 100 -24.72 -12.14 23.89
CA THR A 100 -23.80 -12.27 25.03
C THR A 100 -22.42 -11.65 24.77
N VAL A 101 -22.23 -10.94 23.65
CA VAL A 101 -20.94 -10.33 23.32
C VAL A 101 -20.82 -9.01 24.11
N PRO A 102 -19.87 -8.88 25.05
CA PRO A 102 -19.64 -7.61 25.74
C PRO A 102 -19.11 -6.57 24.75
N ASP A 103 -19.79 -5.43 24.67
CA ASP A 103 -19.42 -4.32 23.78
C ASP A 103 -18.46 -3.34 24.46
N THR A 104 -17.48 -3.88 25.17
CA THR A 104 -16.47 -3.10 25.89
C THR A 104 -15.10 -3.56 25.41
N LEU A 105 -14.27 -2.59 25.02
CA LEU A 105 -12.84 -2.85 24.88
C LEU A 105 -12.28 -3.18 26.26
N ALA A 106 -11.24 -4.00 26.31
CA ALA A 106 -10.49 -4.19 27.54
C ALA A 106 -9.95 -2.83 28.02
N GLU A 107 -10.00 -2.57 29.32
CA GLU A 107 -9.32 -1.40 29.88
C GLU A 107 -7.83 -1.55 29.60
N THR A 108 -7.21 -0.49 29.06
CA THR A 108 -5.76 -0.45 28.87
C THR A 108 -5.12 -0.24 30.24
N ASP A 109 -4.90 -1.33 30.97
CA ASP A 109 -4.05 -1.31 32.16
C ASP A 109 -2.58 -1.30 31.71
N GLU A 110 -2.11 -0.13 31.32
CA GLU A 110 -0.71 0.24 31.51
C GLU A 110 -0.71 1.40 32.49
N GLU A 111 -0.58 1.05 33.78
CA GLU A 111 -0.10 1.88 34.89
C GLU A 111 0.92 2.92 34.36
N ASP A 112 0.51 4.19 34.29
CA ASP A 112 1.40 5.34 34.12
C ASP A 112 2.12 5.60 35.46
N ASP A 113 2.97 4.66 35.86
CA ASP A 113 3.88 4.78 37.00
C ASP A 113 5.34 4.81 36.49
N ALA A 114 5.78 6.02 36.07
CA ALA A 114 7.18 6.37 35.84
C ALA A 114 7.50 7.80 36.32
#